data_AF-I3S416-F1
#
_entry.id   AF-I3S416-F1
#
_cell.length_a   1.000
_cell.length_b   1.000
_cell.length_c   1.000
_cell.angle_alpha   90.00
_cell.angle_beta   90.00
_cell.angle_gamma   90.00
#
_symmetry.space_group_name_H-M   'P 1'
#
loop_
_entity.id
_entity.type
_entity.pdbx_description
1 polymer ?
#
loop_
_entity_poly.entity_id
_entity_poly.type
_entity_poly.pdbx_seq_one_letter_code
_entity_poly.pdbx_strand_id
1 'polypeptide(L)'
;MGTVIDSHFLGLTAIVTIGYQFLFFIITALLKFDKVTDFAGSTNFVIIALLTLLLKASWHFRQIVLTFFVVLWGLRLGLFLLFRILQWGEDRRFDEMRTNFGRLAIFWIFQAVWVWAVSLPVTLVNASDRNPFLQIEDIIGWIMWTLGFIIEGTADQQKLRFKKSPETRGRWCNIGLWKYSRHPNYFGEILLWWGIFVASSPVLKGAEWLVIIGPIFLTLLLLFVSGIPLLEESADKKFGNVDGYRRYKERTSPLILLPPPVYGKLPAWFKTIFFFEFPFYSRNLPQQEPN
;
A
#
# COMPACT_ATOMS: atom_id res chain seq x y z
N MET A 1 -29.94 -5.34 -17.42
CA MET A 1 -29.57 -4.27 -16.47
C MET A 1 -28.71 -3.27 -17.22
N GLY A 2 -29.09 -1.99 -17.21
CA GLY A 2 -28.48 -0.96 -18.05
C GLY A 2 -26.99 -0.77 -17.73
N THR A 3 -26.17 -0.72 -18.78
CA THR A 3 -24.80 -0.22 -18.72
C THR A 3 -24.84 1.24 -18.26
N VAL A 4 -24.52 1.50 -16.99
CA VAL A 4 -24.65 2.84 -16.39
C VAL A 4 -23.78 3.85 -17.16
N ILE A 5 -22.57 3.46 -17.58
CA ILE A 5 -21.67 4.25 -18.44
C ILE A 5 -20.88 3.32 -19.38
N ASP A 6 -20.33 2.22 -18.86
CA ASP A 6 -19.59 1.21 -19.62
C ASP A 6 -19.79 -0.19 -19.00
N SER A 7 -19.57 -1.25 -19.78
CA SER A 7 -19.79 -2.65 -19.36
C SER A 7 -18.82 -3.16 -18.31
N HIS A 8 -17.67 -2.50 -18.14
CA HIS A 8 -16.60 -2.89 -17.23
C HIS A 8 -16.52 -2.00 -15.99
N PHE A 9 -17.45 -1.04 -15.85
CA PHE A 9 -17.48 0.01 -14.82
C PHE A 9 -16.22 0.87 -14.72
N LEU A 10 -15.36 0.91 -15.73
CA LEU A 10 -14.10 1.66 -15.71
C LEU A 10 -14.34 3.16 -15.70
N GLY A 11 -15.22 3.66 -16.58
CA GLY A 11 -15.58 5.07 -16.65
C GLY A 11 -16.34 5.51 -15.41
N LEU A 12 -17.29 4.68 -14.94
CA LEU A 12 -18.04 4.95 -13.72
C LEU A 12 -17.13 5.06 -12.49
N THR A 13 -16.25 4.07 -12.28
CA THR A 13 -15.34 4.08 -11.13
C THR A 13 -14.33 5.22 -11.22
N ALA A 14 -13.88 5.60 -12.41
CA ALA A 14 -13.01 6.75 -12.61
C ALA A 14 -13.71 8.06 -12.19
N ILE A 15 -14.95 8.28 -12.64
CA ILE A 15 -15.74 9.47 -12.29
C ILE A 15 -15.98 9.56 -10.79
N VAL A 16 -16.39 8.44 -10.16
CA VAL A 16 -16.61 8.39 -8.71
C VAL A 16 -15.31 8.66 -7.96
N THR A 17 -14.20 8.06 -8.39
CA THR A 17 -12.88 8.29 -7.78
C THR A 17 -12.47 9.76 -7.89
N ILE A 18 -12.56 10.35 -9.08
CA ILE A 18 -12.18 11.74 -9.33
C ILE A 18 -13.06 12.68 -8.50
N GLY A 19 -14.38 12.50 -8.52
CA GLY A 19 -15.31 13.33 -7.75
C GLY A 19 -15.04 13.24 -6.24
N TYR A 20 -14.80 12.03 -5.73
CA TYR A 20 -14.51 11.80 -4.32
C TYR A 20 -13.18 12.45 -3.90
N GLN A 21 -12.11 12.24 -4.67
CA GLN A 21 -10.79 12.81 -4.38
C GLN A 21 -10.80 14.33 -4.52
N PHE A 22 -11.54 14.87 -5.49
CA PHE A 22 -11.69 16.32 -5.67
C PHE A 22 -12.47 16.96 -4.52
N LEU A 23 -13.51 16.29 -4.00
CA LEU A 23 -14.23 16.75 -2.81
C LEU A 23 -13.29 16.87 -1.61
N PHE A 24 -12.49 15.83 -1.34
CA PHE A 24 -11.54 15.87 -0.23
C PHE A 24 -10.36 16.82 -0.47
N PHE A 25 -9.95 17.04 -1.72
CA PHE A 25 -9.03 18.11 -2.08
C PHE A 25 -9.59 19.49 -1.68
N ILE A 26 -10.86 19.79 -2.00
CA ILE A 26 -11.50 21.05 -1.61
C ILE A 26 -11.54 21.18 -0.08
N ILE A 27 -11.95 20.13 0.63
CA ILE A 27 -11.99 20.11 2.10
C ILE A 27 -10.59 20.38 2.67
N THR A 28 -9.56 19.73 2.13
CA THR A 28 -8.17 19.88 2.58
C THR A 28 -7.64 21.28 2.27
N ALA A 29 -7.93 21.83 1.09
CA ALA A 29 -7.49 23.16 0.67
C ALA A 29 -8.15 24.27 1.50
N LEU A 30 -9.45 24.14 1.81
CA LEU A 30 -10.21 25.14 2.56
C LEU A 30 -10.00 25.05 4.07
N LEU A 31 -10.05 23.82 4.63
CA LEU A 31 -9.99 23.59 6.08
C LEU A 31 -8.57 23.34 6.60
N LYS A 32 -7.57 23.24 5.70
CA LYS A 32 -6.18 22.87 6.03
C LYS A 32 -6.08 21.60 6.87
N PHE A 33 -7.02 20.68 6.66
CA PHE A 33 -7.13 19.43 7.40
C PHE A 33 -6.49 18.31 6.57
N ASP A 34 -5.21 18.03 6.84
CA ASP A 34 -4.41 16.99 6.19
C ASP A 34 -4.75 15.56 6.65
N LYS A 35 -5.37 15.45 7.83
CA LYS A 35 -5.77 14.21 8.49
C LYS A 35 -6.78 13.37 7.71
N VAL A 36 -7.45 13.96 6.71
CA VAL A 36 -8.44 13.26 5.87
C VAL A 36 -7.85 12.62 4.61
N THR A 37 -6.58 12.84 4.30
CA THR A 37 -5.95 12.30 3.08
C THR A 37 -5.90 10.77 3.09
N ASP A 38 -5.30 10.21 4.13
CA ASP A 38 -5.25 8.77 4.41
C ASP A 38 -6.65 8.14 4.52
N PHE A 39 -7.60 8.85 5.13
CA PHE A 39 -9.00 8.44 5.22
C PHE A 39 -9.62 8.36 3.82
N ALA A 40 -9.52 9.42 3.02
CA ALA A 40 -10.08 9.51 1.69
C ALA A 40 -9.52 8.44 0.74
N GLY A 41 -8.23 8.11 0.83
CA GLY A 41 -7.66 7.01 0.06
C GLY A 41 -8.33 5.67 0.40
N SER A 42 -8.30 5.29 1.67
CA SER A 42 -8.81 3.99 2.14
C SER A 42 -10.32 3.81 1.96
N THR A 43 -11.13 4.84 2.22
CA THR A 43 -12.59 4.77 2.04
C THR A 43 -13.00 4.73 0.58
N ASN A 44 -12.24 5.34 -0.33
CA ASN A 44 -12.55 5.32 -1.75
C ASN A 44 -12.43 3.90 -2.33
N PHE A 45 -11.42 3.11 -1.91
CA PHE A 45 -11.35 1.68 -2.23
C PHE A 45 -12.62 0.91 -1.79
N VAL A 46 -13.08 1.16 -0.56
CA VAL A 46 -14.30 0.55 0.00
C VAL A 46 -15.52 0.93 -0.84
N ILE A 47 -15.65 2.21 -1.18
CA ILE A 47 -16.76 2.74 -2.00
C ILE A 47 -16.77 2.07 -3.37
N ILE A 48 -15.63 2.01 -4.07
CA ILE A 48 -15.53 1.40 -5.41
C ILE A 48 -15.92 -0.07 -5.36
N ALA A 49 -15.40 -0.83 -4.39
CA ALA A 49 -15.67 -2.25 -4.26
C ALA A 49 -17.16 -2.52 -3.99
N LEU A 50 -17.78 -1.80 -3.06
CA LEU A 50 -19.21 -1.94 -2.75
C LEU A 50 -20.10 -1.45 -3.88
N LEU A 51 -19.78 -0.29 -4.48
CA LEU A 51 -20.55 0.30 -5.56
C LEU A 51 -20.64 -0.64 -6.76
N THR A 52 -19.51 -1.18 -7.20
CA THR A 52 -19.45 -2.07 -8.36
C THR A 52 -20.21 -3.38 -8.12
N LEU A 53 -20.11 -3.96 -6.92
CA LEU A 53 -20.87 -5.16 -6.54
C LEU A 53 -22.39 -4.88 -6.51
N LEU A 54 -22.80 -3.80 -5.85
CA LEU A 54 -24.21 -3.44 -5.68
C LEU A 54 -24.88 -3.05 -7.01
N LEU A 55 -24.18 -2.33 -7.87
CA LEU A 55 -24.70 -1.94 -9.18
C LEU A 55 -24.82 -3.11 -10.14
N LYS A 56 -23.88 -4.06 -10.10
CA LYS A 56 -24.00 -5.28 -10.91
C LYS A 56 -25.19 -6.12 -10.47
N ALA A 57 -25.44 -6.18 -9.17
CA ALA A 57 -26.44 -7.03 -8.53
C ALA A 57 -26.27 -8.53 -8.86
N SER A 58 -25.06 -8.95 -9.25
CA SER A 58 -24.64 -10.35 -9.30
C SER A 58 -23.86 -10.68 -8.03
N TRP A 59 -24.19 -11.80 -7.42
CA TRP A 59 -23.66 -12.20 -6.11
C TRP A 59 -22.84 -13.48 -6.24
N HIS A 60 -21.93 -13.53 -7.22
CA HIS A 60 -21.06 -14.68 -7.37
C HIS A 60 -20.07 -14.75 -6.19
N PHE A 61 -19.74 -15.97 -5.77
CA PHE A 61 -18.88 -16.19 -4.59
C PHE A 61 -17.55 -15.42 -4.68
N ARG A 62 -16.90 -15.45 -5.84
CA ARG A 62 -15.65 -14.71 -6.11
C ARG A 62 -15.81 -13.20 -5.93
N GLN A 63 -16.92 -12.61 -6.41
CA GLN A 63 -17.21 -11.18 -6.29
C GLN A 63 -17.38 -10.77 -4.82
N ILE A 64 -18.12 -11.58 -4.06
CA ILE A 64 -18.35 -11.35 -2.63
C ILE A 64 -17.03 -11.43 -1.87
N VAL A 65 -16.21 -12.46 -2.11
CA VAL A 65 -14.94 -12.66 -1.40
C VAL A 65 -13.95 -11.53 -1.70
N LEU A 66 -13.74 -11.16 -2.97
CA LEU A 66 -12.80 -10.09 -3.32
C LEU A 66 -13.28 -8.72 -2.85
N THR A 67 -14.59 -8.44 -2.94
CA THR A 67 -15.16 -7.21 -2.38
C THR A 67 -14.98 -7.18 -0.85
N PHE A 68 -15.26 -8.28 -0.16
CA PHE A 68 -15.06 -8.39 1.28
C PHE A 68 -13.61 -8.15 1.67
N PHE A 69 -12.65 -8.72 0.94
CA PHE A 69 -11.22 -8.47 1.15
C PHE A 69 -10.85 -7.00 1.01
N VAL A 70 -11.29 -6.32 -0.05
CA VAL A 70 -11.01 -4.88 -0.21
C VAL A 70 -11.67 -4.05 0.89
N VAL A 71 -12.90 -4.38 1.28
CA VAL A 71 -13.61 -3.70 2.38
C VAL A 71 -12.89 -3.90 3.71
N LEU A 72 -12.53 -5.14 4.03
CA LEU A 72 -11.84 -5.49 5.28
C LEU A 72 -10.46 -4.82 5.36
N TRP A 73 -9.70 -4.84 4.27
CA TRP A 73 -8.44 -4.11 4.14
C TRP A 73 -8.62 -2.61 4.32
N GLY A 74 -9.53 -2.01 3.56
CA GLY A 74 -9.76 -0.56 3.54
C GLY A 74 -10.25 -0.02 4.89
N LEU A 75 -11.20 -0.71 5.53
CA LEU A 75 -11.66 -0.35 6.87
C LEU A 75 -10.54 -0.46 7.90
N ARG A 76 -9.78 -1.56 7.90
CA ARG A 76 -8.67 -1.75 8.85
C ARG A 76 -7.60 -0.69 8.66
N LEU A 77 -7.20 -0.41 7.42
CA LEU A 77 -6.20 0.61 7.12
C LEU A 77 -6.71 2.01 7.52
N GLY A 78 -7.92 2.38 7.09
CA GLY A 78 -8.51 3.67 7.41
C GLY A 78 -8.67 3.90 8.92
N LEU A 79 -9.15 2.91 9.66
CA LEU A 79 -9.27 2.98 11.12
C LEU A 79 -7.91 3.07 11.80
N PHE A 80 -6.91 2.31 11.34
CA PHE A 80 -5.57 2.36 11.90
C PHE A 80 -4.91 3.73 11.68
N LEU A 81 -5.01 4.30 10.48
CA LEU A 81 -4.45 5.61 10.15
C LEU A 81 -5.17 6.72 10.91
N LEU A 82 -6.50 6.66 11.00
CA LEU A 82 -7.28 7.61 11.81
C LEU A 82 -6.86 7.55 13.28
N PHE A 83 -6.79 6.36 13.87
CA PHE A 83 -6.35 6.17 15.25
C PHE A 83 -4.92 6.70 15.48
N ARG A 84 -4.00 6.41 14.54
CA ARG A 84 -2.61 6.87 14.59
C ARG A 84 -2.52 8.40 14.62
N ILE A 85 -3.29 9.07 13.78
CA ILE A 85 -3.32 10.53 13.69
C ILE A 85 -3.91 11.14 14.96
N LEU A 86 -5.00 10.58 15.49
CA LEU A 86 -5.61 11.04 16.74
C LEU A 86 -4.65 10.93 17.94
N GLN A 87 -3.71 9.99 17.91
CA GLN A 87 -2.74 9.79 18.99
C GLN A 87 -1.42 10.54 18.84
N TRP A 88 -0.89 10.69 17.61
CA TRP A 88 0.43 11.30 17.39
C TRP A 88 0.37 12.79 17.01
N GLY A 89 -0.81 13.33 16.70
CA GLY A 89 -0.96 14.72 16.27
C GLY A 89 -0.71 14.90 14.77
N GLU A 90 -0.31 16.11 14.36
CA GLU A 90 -0.11 16.49 12.95
C GLU A 90 0.94 15.66 12.21
N ASP A 91 0.69 15.37 10.93
CA ASP A 91 1.67 14.77 10.03
C ASP A 91 2.48 15.89 9.35
N ARG A 92 3.73 16.07 9.83
CA ARG A 92 4.66 17.13 9.36
C ARG A 92 4.92 17.10 7.85
N ARG A 93 4.59 16.02 7.13
CA ARG A 93 4.69 15.97 5.65
C ARG A 93 3.78 16.98 4.97
N PHE A 94 2.64 17.28 5.56
CA PHE A 94 1.66 18.17 4.95
C PHE A 94 1.92 19.64 5.27
N ASP A 95 2.72 19.96 6.29
CA ASP A 95 3.07 21.36 6.63
C ASP A 95 3.70 22.09 5.44
N GLU A 96 4.62 21.44 4.74
CA GLU A 96 5.27 21.99 3.54
C GLU A 96 4.39 21.91 2.27
N MET A 97 3.45 20.97 2.23
CA MET A 97 2.56 20.80 1.08
C MET A 97 1.39 21.81 1.09
N ARG A 98 1.00 22.28 2.28
CA ARG A 98 -0.04 23.32 2.50
C ARG A 98 0.31 24.66 1.85
N THR A 99 1.58 25.00 1.70
CA THR A 99 2.01 26.30 1.17
C THR A 99 2.03 26.34 -0.36
N ASN A 100 1.93 25.19 -1.03
CA ASN A 100 1.94 25.09 -2.49
C ASN A 100 0.70 24.36 -3.00
N PHE A 101 -0.30 25.14 -3.44
CA PHE A 101 -1.56 24.65 -4.00
C PHE A 101 -1.35 23.66 -5.16
N GLY A 102 -0.35 23.89 -6.02
CA GLY A 102 -0.02 23.00 -7.14
C GLY A 102 0.48 21.63 -6.68
N ARG A 103 1.36 21.59 -5.65
CA ARG A 103 1.83 20.31 -5.07
C ARG A 103 0.70 19.54 -4.41
N LEU A 104 -0.20 20.23 -3.72
CA LEU A 104 -1.40 19.63 -3.15
C LEU A 104 -2.28 19.01 -4.25
N ALA A 105 -2.57 19.74 -5.33
CA ALA A 105 -3.36 19.22 -6.44
C ALA A 105 -2.72 17.98 -7.09
N ILE A 106 -1.41 17.99 -7.32
CA ILE A 106 -0.67 16.83 -7.87
C ILE A 106 -0.80 15.61 -6.94
N PHE A 107 -0.70 15.80 -5.62
CA PHE A 107 -0.89 14.72 -4.65
C PHE A 107 -2.27 14.07 -4.78
N TRP A 108 -3.34 14.87 -4.85
CA TRP A 108 -4.71 14.35 -4.96
C TRP A 108 -5.00 13.67 -6.29
N ILE A 109 -4.45 14.19 -7.40
CA ILE A 109 -4.52 13.53 -8.71
C ILE A 109 -3.81 12.17 -8.66
N PHE A 110 -2.61 12.14 -8.08
CA PHE A 110 -1.84 10.90 -7.96
C PHE A 110 -2.54 9.88 -7.05
N GLN A 111 -3.15 10.34 -5.96
CA GLN A 111 -3.97 9.51 -5.08
C GLN A 111 -5.20 8.96 -5.80
N ALA A 112 -5.85 9.76 -6.66
CA ALA A 112 -6.97 9.29 -7.48
C ALA A 112 -6.55 8.20 -8.47
N VAL A 113 -5.45 8.43 -9.19
CA VAL A 113 -4.88 7.43 -10.12
C VAL A 113 -4.51 6.15 -9.38
N TRP A 114 -3.90 6.27 -8.20
CA TRP A 114 -3.54 5.13 -7.36
C TRP A 114 -4.76 4.31 -6.93
N VAL A 115 -5.77 4.94 -6.33
CA VAL A 115 -6.98 4.22 -5.89
C VAL A 115 -7.66 3.54 -7.07
N TRP A 116 -7.82 4.25 -8.19
CA TRP A 116 -8.50 3.71 -9.36
C TRP A 116 -7.73 2.53 -9.97
N ALA A 117 -6.42 2.70 -10.23
CA ALA A 117 -5.59 1.67 -10.85
C ALA A 117 -5.52 0.39 -10.00
N VAL A 118 -5.33 0.53 -8.68
CA VAL A 118 -5.20 -0.61 -7.78
C VAL A 118 -6.55 -1.33 -7.58
N SER A 119 -7.68 -0.62 -7.71
CA SER A 119 -9.03 -1.21 -7.64
C SER A 119 -9.43 -1.97 -8.91
N LEU A 120 -8.70 -1.84 -10.03
CA LEU A 120 -9.10 -2.43 -11.31
C LEU A 120 -9.42 -3.94 -11.26
N PRO A 121 -8.63 -4.80 -10.57
CA PRO A 121 -8.94 -6.23 -10.51
C PRO A 121 -10.31 -6.52 -9.88
N VAL A 122 -10.66 -5.87 -8.76
CA VAL A 122 -11.96 -6.08 -8.10
C VAL A 122 -13.11 -5.47 -8.90
N THR A 123 -12.91 -4.28 -9.48
CA THR A 123 -13.89 -3.62 -10.36
C THR A 123 -14.29 -4.54 -11.51
N LEU A 124 -13.30 -5.16 -12.16
CA LEU A 124 -13.56 -5.99 -13.33
C LEU A 124 -14.19 -7.34 -12.97
N VAL A 125 -13.82 -7.92 -11.82
CA VAL A 125 -14.50 -9.12 -11.29
C VAL A 125 -15.96 -8.81 -10.99
N ASN A 126 -16.24 -7.67 -10.35
CA ASN A 126 -17.60 -7.23 -10.04
C ASN A 126 -18.41 -6.87 -11.30
N ALA A 127 -17.77 -6.42 -12.38
CA ALA A 127 -18.45 -6.13 -13.65
C ALA A 127 -18.79 -7.39 -14.48
N SER A 128 -18.07 -8.50 -14.26
CA SER A 128 -18.17 -9.73 -15.06
C SER A 128 -19.40 -10.58 -14.72
N ASP A 129 -20.09 -11.10 -15.74
CA ASP A 129 -21.14 -12.14 -15.60
C ASP A 129 -20.56 -13.57 -15.57
N ARG A 130 -19.24 -13.72 -15.72
CA ARG A 130 -18.60 -15.04 -15.73
C ARG A 130 -18.46 -15.58 -14.31
N ASN A 131 -18.97 -16.78 -14.10
CA ASN A 131 -18.84 -17.52 -12.85
C ASN A 131 -18.29 -18.93 -13.08
N PRO A 132 -17.03 -19.08 -13.55
CA PRO A 132 -16.41 -20.39 -13.59
C PRO A 132 -16.29 -20.94 -12.16
N PHE A 133 -16.29 -22.28 -12.06
CA PHE A 133 -15.97 -22.97 -10.81
C PHE A 133 -14.66 -22.45 -10.21
N LEU A 134 -14.52 -22.59 -8.89
CA LEU A 134 -13.31 -22.18 -8.19
C LEU A 134 -12.09 -22.92 -8.75
N GLN A 135 -11.06 -22.17 -9.08
CA GLN A 135 -9.80 -22.66 -9.62
C GLN A 135 -8.68 -22.52 -8.59
N ILE A 136 -7.51 -23.06 -8.90
CA ILE A 136 -6.36 -23.01 -7.99
C ILE A 136 -5.88 -21.58 -7.76
N GLU A 137 -6.04 -20.72 -8.76
CA GLU A 137 -5.72 -19.29 -8.73
C GLU A 137 -6.55 -18.54 -7.70
N ASP A 138 -7.83 -18.90 -7.52
CA ASP A 138 -8.67 -18.34 -6.45
C ASP A 138 -8.03 -18.61 -5.08
N ILE A 139 -7.69 -19.88 -4.82
CA ILE A 139 -7.13 -20.33 -3.55
C ILE A 139 -5.77 -19.66 -3.28
N ILE A 140 -4.89 -19.62 -4.28
CA ILE A 140 -3.58 -18.96 -4.19
C ILE A 140 -3.77 -17.48 -3.86
N GLY A 141 -4.64 -16.79 -4.60
CA GLY A 141 -4.89 -15.37 -4.39
C GLY A 141 -5.47 -15.06 -3.01
N TRP A 142 -6.36 -15.91 -2.48
CA TRP A 142 -6.92 -15.74 -1.14
C TRP A 142 -5.90 -16.01 -0.03
N ILE A 143 -5.01 -16.98 -0.21
CA ILE A 143 -3.90 -17.22 0.71
C ILE A 143 -2.94 -16.02 0.70
N MET A 144 -2.54 -15.54 -0.48
CA MET A 144 -1.70 -14.35 -0.63
C MET A 144 -2.33 -13.14 0.07
N TRP A 145 -3.62 -12.88 -0.18
CA TRP A 145 -4.35 -11.79 0.46
C TRP A 145 -4.36 -11.91 1.97
N THR A 146 -4.67 -13.10 2.49
CA THR A 146 -4.75 -13.36 3.93
C THR A 146 -3.40 -13.18 4.61
N LEU A 147 -2.33 -13.74 4.04
CA LEU A 147 -0.97 -13.58 4.55
C LEU A 147 -0.54 -12.12 4.51
N GLY A 148 -0.80 -11.42 3.40
CA GLY A 148 -0.48 -10.01 3.24
C GLY A 148 -1.18 -9.14 4.28
N PHE A 149 -2.49 -9.38 4.48
CA PHE A 149 -3.30 -8.68 5.48
C PHE A 149 -2.79 -8.89 6.92
N ILE A 150 -2.43 -10.13 7.27
CA ILE A 150 -1.88 -10.45 8.61
C ILE A 150 -0.51 -9.80 8.80
N ILE A 151 0.37 -9.88 7.80
CA ILE A 151 1.72 -9.27 7.83
C ILE A 151 1.61 -7.76 8.01
N GLU A 152 0.79 -7.10 7.19
CA GLU A 152 0.59 -5.66 7.23
C GLU A 152 0.06 -5.21 8.60
N GLY A 153 -1.06 -5.80 9.05
CA GLY A 153 -1.67 -5.46 10.33
C GLY A 153 -0.74 -5.72 11.52
N THR A 154 0.00 -6.83 11.50
CA THR A 154 0.96 -7.16 12.56
C THR A 154 2.13 -6.19 12.59
N ALA A 155 2.69 -5.84 11.43
CA ALA A 155 3.79 -4.89 11.31
C ALA A 155 3.39 -3.51 11.83
N ASP A 156 2.21 -3.04 11.46
CA ASP A 156 1.66 -1.76 11.89
C ASP A 156 1.45 -1.70 13.41
N GLN A 157 0.86 -2.75 14.00
CA GLN A 157 0.66 -2.83 15.45
C GLN A 157 1.99 -2.90 16.20
N GLN A 158 2.98 -3.65 15.69
CA GLN A 158 4.32 -3.71 16.27
C GLN A 158 4.97 -2.31 16.27
N LYS A 159 4.91 -1.59 15.15
CA LYS A 159 5.49 -0.24 15.03
C LYS A 159 4.80 0.76 15.94
N LEU A 160 3.48 0.70 16.02
CA LEU A 160 2.67 1.55 16.89
C LEU A 160 3.03 1.35 18.37
N ARG A 161 3.08 0.09 18.83
CA ARG A 161 3.50 -0.25 20.20
C ARG A 161 4.94 0.18 20.48
N PHE A 162 5.85 -0.08 19.54
CA PHE A 162 7.25 0.31 19.66
C PHE A 162 7.41 1.82 19.80
N LYS A 163 6.64 2.63 19.08
CA LYS A 163 6.74 4.10 19.20
C LYS A 163 6.09 4.67 20.46
N LYS A 164 5.18 3.94 21.10
CA LYS A 164 4.52 4.37 22.35
C LYS A 164 5.35 4.11 23.60
N SER A 165 6.23 3.11 23.58
CA SER A 165 7.03 2.78 24.76
C SER A 165 8.09 3.87 25.04
N PRO A 166 8.23 4.36 26.28
CA PRO A 166 9.28 5.31 26.65
C PRO A 166 10.70 4.77 26.42
N GLU A 167 10.91 3.45 26.59
CA GLU A 167 12.21 2.79 26.51
C GLU A 167 12.81 2.77 25.09
N THR A 168 11.94 2.84 24.09
CA THR A 168 12.28 2.76 22.66
C THR A 168 12.20 4.12 21.97
N ARG A 169 11.95 5.19 22.73
CA ARG A 169 11.88 6.56 22.22
C ARG A 169 13.20 6.94 21.56
N GLY A 170 13.11 7.47 20.33
CA GLY A 170 14.30 7.85 19.56
C GLY A 170 15.08 6.68 18.96
N ARG A 171 14.51 5.47 18.90
CA ARG A 171 15.10 4.31 18.20
C ARG A 171 14.30 3.94 16.96
N TRP A 172 14.90 3.18 16.04
CA TRP A 172 14.20 2.56 14.92
C TRP A 172 13.53 1.25 15.37
N CYS A 173 12.39 0.92 14.75
CA CYS A 173 11.69 -0.32 15.06
C CYS A 173 12.44 -1.50 14.42
N ASN A 174 12.85 -2.46 15.24
CA ASN A 174 13.60 -3.65 14.83
C ASN A 174 13.07 -4.94 15.51
N ILE A 175 11.81 -4.93 15.96
CA ILE A 175 11.17 -6.04 16.66
C ILE A 175 10.20 -6.80 15.74
N GLY A 176 9.94 -8.08 16.05
CA GLY A 176 8.94 -8.86 15.32
C GLY A 176 9.23 -8.94 13.82
N LEU A 177 8.25 -8.57 12.98
CA LEU A 177 8.40 -8.55 11.53
C LEU A 177 9.45 -7.54 11.05
N TRP A 178 9.64 -6.45 11.80
CA TRP A 178 10.67 -5.44 11.52
C TRP A 178 12.09 -5.98 11.70
N LYS A 179 12.27 -7.16 12.30
CA LYS A 179 13.57 -7.84 12.31
C LYS A 179 13.89 -8.54 10.99
N TYR A 180 12.86 -8.91 10.21
CA TYR A 180 12.99 -9.71 9.00
C TYR A 180 12.91 -8.87 7.71
N SER A 181 12.26 -7.71 7.79
CA SER A 181 12.19 -6.72 6.71
C SER A 181 12.18 -5.32 7.33
N ARG A 182 12.75 -4.33 6.64
CA ARG A 182 12.70 -2.93 7.05
C ARG A 182 11.35 -2.30 6.79
N HIS A 183 10.55 -2.83 5.86
CA HIS A 183 9.20 -2.36 5.53
C HIS A 183 8.22 -3.53 5.35
N PRO A 184 8.00 -4.34 6.41
CA PRO A 184 7.15 -5.54 6.33
C PRO A 184 5.69 -5.20 6.05
N ASN A 185 5.23 -4.01 6.46
CA ASN A 185 3.88 -3.54 6.15
C ASN A 185 3.66 -3.36 4.65
N TYR A 186 4.63 -2.79 3.93
CA TYR A 186 4.56 -2.65 2.47
C TYR A 186 4.67 -3.99 1.74
N PHE A 187 5.43 -4.94 2.29
CA PHE A 187 5.41 -6.30 1.75
C PHE A 187 4.03 -6.95 1.87
N GLY A 188 3.37 -6.78 3.02
CA GLY A 188 1.99 -7.24 3.22
C GLY A 188 1.01 -6.61 2.24
N GLU A 189 1.09 -5.29 2.07
CA GLU A 189 0.25 -4.53 1.13
C GLU A 189 0.45 -4.96 -0.33
N ILE A 190 1.71 -5.13 -0.77
CA ILE A 190 2.01 -5.64 -2.11
C ILE A 190 1.44 -7.06 -2.27
N LEU A 191 1.72 -7.95 -1.32
CA LEU A 191 1.29 -9.35 -1.39
C LEU A 191 -0.23 -9.48 -1.49
N LEU A 192 -0.99 -8.68 -0.74
CA LEU A 192 -2.45 -8.78 -0.77
C LEU A 192 -3.06 -8.25 -2.05
N TRP A 193 -2.52 -7.19 -2.65
CA TRP A 193 -3.03 -6.67 -3.91
C TRP A 193 -2.66 -7.54 -5.11
N TRP A 194 -1.48 -8.17 -5.09
CA TRP A 194 -1.17 -9.26 -6.01
C TRP A 194 -2.10 -10.47 -5.79
N GLY A 195 -2.49 -10.76 -4.55
CA GLY A 195 -3.48 -11.78 -4.22
C GLY A 195 -4.86 -11.52 -4.86
N ILE A 196 -5.36 -10.28 -4.81
CA ILE A 196 -6.61 -9.89 -5.50
C ILE A 196 -6.49 -10.11 -7.01
N PHE A 197 -5.36 -9.74 -7.62
CA PHE A 197 -5.14 -9.95 -9.05
C PHE A 197 -5.06 -11.44 -9.43
N VAL A 198 -4.35 -12.26 -8.64
CA VAL A 198 -4.27 -13.71 -8.92
C VAL A 198 -5.66 -14.35 -8.82
N ALA A 199 -6.45 -13.99 -7.80
CA ALA A 199 -7.82 -14.49 -7.65
C ALA A 199 -8.81 -13.91 -8.67
N SER A 200 -8.49 -12.81 -9.36
CA SER A 200 -9.32 -12.31 -10.47
C SER A 200 -9.06 -13.04 -11.78
N SER A 201 -7.87 -13.64 -11.95
CA SER A 201 -7.43 -14.28 -13.21
C SER A 201 -8.41 -15.29 -13.84
N PRO A 202 -9.17 -16.14 -13.09
CA PRO A 202 -10.09 -17.09 -13.69
C PRO A 202 -11.23 -16.44 -14.50
N VAL A 203 -11.52 -15.16 -14.23
CA VAL A 203 -12.56 -14.41 -14.94
C VAL A 203 -11.99 -13.42 -15.95
N LEU A 204 -10.68 -13.35 -16.20
CA LEU A 204 -10.08 -12.41 -17.17
C LEU A 204 -10.01 -13.00 -18.58
N LYS A 205 -10.31 -12.22 -19.61
CA LYS A 205 -10.12 -12.56 -21.03
C LYS A 205 -9.60 -11.37 -21.85
N GLY A 206 -8.73 -11.63 -22.82
CA GLY A 206 -8.25 -10.62 -23.77
C GLY A 206 -7.64 -9.40 -23.08
N ALA A 207 -8.13 -8.19 -23.41
CA ALA A 207 -7.62 -6.93 -22.86
C ALA A 207 -7.87 -6.77 -21.34
N GLU A 208 -8.73 -7.57 -20.73
CA GLU A 208 -9.01 -7.51 -19.29
C GLU A 208 -7.80 -7.88 -18.43
N TRP A 209 -6.80 -8.56 -18.99
CA TRP A 209 -5.52 -8.82 -18.30
C TRP A 209 -4.75 -7.54 -17.96
N LEU A 210 -5.09 -6.39 -18.57
CA LEU A 210 -4.51 -5.08 -18.23
C LEU A 210 -4.78 -4.66 -16.78
N VAL A 211 -5.71 -5.29 -16.06
CA VAL A 211 -5.89 -5.04 -14.61
C VAL A 211 -4.64 -5.36 -13.78
N ILE A 212 -3.67 -6.12 -14.32
CA ILE A 212 -2.34 -6.32 -13.72
C ILE A 212 -1.57 -5.01 -13.50
N ILE A 213 -1.92 -3.96 -14.24
CA ILE A 213 -1.35 -2.62 -14.06
C ILE A 213 -1.57 -2.14 -12.62
N GLY A 214 -2.67 -2.50 -11.96
CA GLY A 214 -2.95 -2.14 -10.57
C GLY A 214 -1.85 -2.55 -9.58
N PRO A 215 -1.61 -3.86 -9.35
CA PRO A 215 -0.57 -4.32 -8.44
C PRO A 215 0.86 -3.94 -8.90
N ILE A 216 1.14 -3.87 -10.20
CA ILE A 216 2.43 -3.37 -10.71
C ILE A 216 2.62 -1.90 -10.32
N PHE A 217 1.61 -1.07 -10.56
CA PHE A 217 1.65 0.35 -10.23
C PHE A 217 1.87 0.57 -8.74
N LEU A 218 1.14 -0.14 -7.87
CA LEU A 218 1.35 -0.11 -6.42
C LEU A 218 2.78 -0.50 -6.04
N THR A 219 3.29 -1.59 -6.62
CA THR A 219 4.63 -2.12 -6.31
C THR A 219 5.71 -1.08 -6.69
N LEU A 220 5.62 -0.50 -7.90
CA LEU A 220 6.56 0.51 -8.36
C LEU A 220 6.46 1.79 -7.53
N LEU A 221 5.24 2.20 -7.19
CA LEU A 221 4.97 3.36 -6.35
C LEU A 221 5.66 3.22 -4.99
N LEU A 222 5.53 2.06 -4.31
CA LEU A 222 6.16 1.81 -3.01
C LEU A 222 7.67 1.60 -3.06
N LEU A 223 8.21 1.10 -4.18
CA LEU A 223 9.64 0.86 -4.35
C LEU A 223 10.41 2.11 -4.76
N PHE A 224 9.84 2.98 -5.59
CA PHE A 224 10.59 4.03 -6.30
C PHE A 224 10.13 5.45 -6.03
N VAL A 225 8.85 5.67 -5.75
CA VAL A 225 8.27 7.03 -5.72
C VAL A 225 7.90 7.44 -4.29
N SER A 226 7.09 6.63 -3.65
CA SER A 226 6.58 6.84 -2.30
C SER A 226 6.92 5.63 -1.43
N GLY A 227 6.56 5.66 -0.16
CA GLY A 227 6.80 4.53 0.74
C GLY A 227 8.28 4.38 1.09
N ILE A 228 8.96 3.37 0.54
CA ILE A 228 10.30 2.94 0.97
C ILE A 228 11.36 4.04 0.81
N PRO A 229 11.55 4.68 -0.36
CA PRO A 229 12.62 5.68 -0.54
C PRO A 229 12.53 6.82 0.48
N LEU A 230 11.33 7.38 0.69
CA LEU A 230 11.10 8.50 1.60
C LEU A 230 11.31 8.10 3.08
N LEU A 231 10.92 6.88 3.45
CA LEU A 231 11.11 6.37 4.81
C LEU A 231 12.57 6.02 5.10
N GLU A 232 13.26 5.41 4.15
CA GLU A 232 14.70 5.13 4.23
C GLU A 232 15.49 6.44 4.38
N GLU A 233 15.21 7.43 3.53
CA GLU A 233 15.83 8.75 3.63
C GLU A 233 15.57 9.42 4.99
N SER A 234 14.32 9.40 5.47
CA SER A 234 13.98 9.98 6.77
C SER A 234 14.67 9.25 7.93
N ALA A 235 14.83 7.93 7.83
CA ALA A 235 15.50 7.12 8.84
C ALA A 235 17.02 7.34 8.82
N ASP A 236 17.64 7.43 7.64
CA ASP A 236 19.07 7.72 7.48
C ASP A 236 19.43 9.09 8.04
N LYS A 237 18.61 10.12 7.78
CA LYS A 237 18.79 11.47 8.36
C LYS A 237 18.76 11.45 9.89
N LYS A 238 18.00 10.54 10.51
CA LYS A 238 17.83 10.47 11.98
C LYS A 238 18.84 9.57 12.66
N PHE A 239 19.16 8.43 12.05
CA PHE A 239 19.90 7.33 12.67
C PHE A 239 21.16 6.93 11.90
N GLY A 240 21.45 7.57 10.77
CA GLY A 240 22.57 7.23 9.90
C GLY A 240 23.94 7.34 10.57
N ASN A 241 24.08 8.11 11.65
CA ASN A 241 25.31 8.18 12.46
C ASN A 241 25.41 7.12 13.57
N VAL A 242 24.40 6.25 13.72
CA VAL A 242 24.34 5.23 14.77
C VAL A 242 24.78 3.88 14.21
N ASP A 243 25.88 3.32 14.72
CA ASP A 243 26.42 2.03 14.25
C ASP A 243 25.40 0.89 14.32
N GLY A 244 24.56 0.87 15.36
CA GLY A 244 23.50 -0.13 15.49
C GLY A 244 22.49 -0.08 14.35
N TYR A 245 22.18 1.12 13.84
CA TYR A 245 21.25 1.32 12.73
C TYR A 245 21.87 0.89 11.41
N ARG A 246 23.14 1.23 11.18
CA ARG A 246 23.90 0.79 10.00
C ARG A 246 23.93 -0.74 9.90
N ARG A 247 24.30 -1.42 10.99
CA ARG A 247 24.30 -2.90 11.05
C ARG A 247 22.91 -3.48 10.82
N TYR A 248 21.86 -2.86 11.35
CA TYR A 248 20.49 -3.28 11.10
C TYR A 248 20.12 -3.16 9.62
N LYS A 249 20.45 -2.04 8.99
CA LYS A 249 20.17 -1.79 7.57
C LYS A 249 20.92 -2.74 6.64
N GLU A 250 22.19 -3.05 6.92
CA GLU A 250 23.00 -4.00 6.14
C GLU A 250 22.50 -5.46 6.23
N ARG A 251 21.91 -5.82 7.37
CA ARG A 251 21.48 -7.19 7.69
C ARG A 251 19.99 -7.44 7.56
N THR A 252 19.20 -6.44 7.17
CA THR A 252 17.73 -6.57 7.06
C THR A 252 17.28 -6.16 5.68
N SER A 253 16.57 -7.07 4.99
CA SER A 253 16.01 -6.79 3.66
C SER A 253 15.09 -5.56 3.68
N PRO A 254 15.05 -4.72 2.64
CA PRO A 254 14.14 -3.59 2.62
C PRO A 254 12.67 -4.04 2.55
N LEU A 255 12.37 -5.10 1.81
CA LEU A 255 10.99 -5.50 1.54
C LEU A 255 10.69 -6.95 1.95
N ILE A 256 11.42 -7.93 1.40
CA ILE A 256 11.10 -9.34 1.57
C ILE A 256 11.48 -9.83 2.98
N LEU A 257 10.58 -10.58 3.62
CA LEU A 257 10.85 -11.15 4.94
C LEU A 257 11.96 -12.20 4.86
N LEU A 258 13.14 -11.90 5.42
CA LEU A 258 14.25 -12.84 5.49
C LEU A 258 15.00 -12.74 6.83
N PRO A 259 15.40 -13.87 7.46
CA PRO A 259 16.21 -13.85 8.66
C PRO A 259 17.54 -13.10 8.48
N PRO A 260 17.92 -12.20 9.41
CA PRO A 260 19.15 -11.41 9.31
C PRO A 260 20.45 -12.19 9.09
N PRO A 261 20.64 -13.38 9.71
CA PRO A 261 21.85 -14.18 9.46
C PRO A 261 21.97 -14.68 8.02
N VAL A 262 20.85 -14.83 7.32
CA VAL A 262 20.80 -15.25 5.91
C VAL A 262 21.03 -14.03 5.03
N TYR A 263 20.25 -12.96 5.23
CA TYR A 263 20.36 -11.75 4.42
C TYR A 263 21.76 -11.14 4.49
N GLY A 264 22.34 -11.06 5.70
CA GLY A 264 23.66 -10.48 5.92
C GLY A 264 24.79 -11.16 5.15
N LYS A 265 24.63 -12.42 4.74
CA LYS A 265 25.63 -13.20 3.98
C LYS A 265 25.47 -13.09 2.46
N LEU A 266 24.36 -12.52 1.97
CA LEU A 266 24.11 -12.41 0.53
C LEU A 266 24.99 -11.32 -0.11
N PRO A 267 25.51 -11.55 -1.33
CA PRO A 267 26.27 -10.54 -2.05
C PRO A 267 25.37 -9.37 -2.49
N ALA A 268 25.94 -8.18 -2.63
CA ALA A 268 25.19 -6.95 -2.90
C ALA A 268 24.33 -7.03 -4.18
N TRP A 269 24.87 -7.57 -5.28
CA TRP A 269 24.13 -7.73 -6.53
C TRP A 269 22.87 -8.60 -6.36
N PHE A 270 22.95 -9.64 -5.53
CA PHE A 270 21.83 -10.55 -5.26
C PHE A 270 20.77 -9.87 -4.40
N LYS A 271 21.19 -9.09 -3.40
CA LYS A 271 20.28 -8.26 -2.60
C LYS A 271 19.54 -7.24 -3.46
N THR A 272 20.22 -6.59 -4.41
CA THR A 272 19.59 -5.61 -5.31
C THR A 272 18.54 -6.26 -6.22
N ILE A 273 18.86 -7.41 -6.83
CA ILE A 273 17.96 -8.06 -7.81
C ILE A 273 16.76 -8.73 -7.13
N PHE A 274 16.99 -9.52 -6.08
CA PHE A 274 15.95 -10.39 -5.51
C PHE A 274 15.29 -9.84 -4.24
N PHE A 275 15.93 -8.87 -3.60
CA PHE A 275 15.43 -8.27 -2.35
C PHE A 275 15.18 -6.77 -2.47
N PHE A 276 15.30 -6.21 -3.68
CA PHE A 276 15.06 -4.79 -3.96
C PHE A 276 15.97 -3.84 -3.15
N GLU A 277 17.17 -4.26 -2.78
CA GLU A 277 18.17 -3.41 -2.13
C GLU A 277 18.79 -2.45 -3.15
N PHE A 278 18.05 -1.41 -3.53
CA PHE A 278 18.52 -0.43 -4.50
C PHE A 278 19.52 0.56 -3.87
N PRO A 279 20.61 0.93 -4.59
CA PRO A 279 21.63 1.83 -4.05
C PRO A 279 21.09 3.18 -3.54
N PHE A 280 20.02 3.68 -4.16
CA PHE A 280 19.45 4.98 -3.78
C PHE A 280 18.74 4.96 -2.41
N TYR A 281 18.43 3.79 -1.86
CA TYR A 281 17.95 3.68 -0.47
C TYR A 281 19.01 4.05 0.56
N SER A 282 20.28 4.11 0.18
CA SER A 282 21.41 4.39 1.07
C SER A 282 22.15 5.69 0.74
N ARG A 283 21.61 6.54 -0.16
CA ARG A 283 22.28 7.77 -0.61
C ARG A 283 22.63 8.76 0.50
N ASN A 284 21.85 8.77 1.58
CA ASN A 284 22.02 9.70 2.70
C ASN A 284 22.72 9.06 3.91
N LEU A 285 23.20 7.81 3.79
CA LEU A 285 24.06 7.23 4.81
C LEU A 285 25.42 7.93 4.78
N PRO A 286 25.89 8.49 5.90
CA PRO A 286 27.22 9.07 5.99
C PRO A 286 28.26 8.00 5.66
N GLN A 287 29.16 8.31 4.74
CA GLN A 287 30.30 7.45 4.43
C GLN A 287 31.16 7.30 5.68
N GLN A 288 31.60 6.09 6.00
CA GLN A 288 32.66 5.92 6.98
C GLN A 288 33.93 6.51 6.37
N GLU A 289 34.51 7.52 7.02
CA GLU A 289 35.89 7.90 6.73
C GLU A 289 36.76 6.64 6.92
N PRO A 290 37.58 6.27 5.94
CA PRO A 290 38.52 5.19 6.12
C PRO A 290 39.50 5.60 7.23
N ASN A 291 39.43 4.91 8.37
CA ASN A 291 40.48 4.95 9.40
C ASN A 291 41.75 4.29 8.86
#